data_AF-A0A2K8SQF3-F1
#
_entry.id   AF-A0A2K8SQF3-F1
#
_cell.length_a   1.000
_cell.length_b   1.000
_cell.length_c   1.000
_cell.angle_alpha   90.00
_cell.angle_beta   90.00
_cell.angle_gamma   90.00
#
_symmetry.space_group_name_H-M   'P 1'
#
loop_
_entity.id
_entity.type
_entity.pdbx_description
1 polymer ?
#
loop_
_entity_poly.entity_id
_entity_poly.type
_entity_poly.pdbx_seq_one_letter_code
_entity_poly.pdbx_strand_id
1 'polypeptide(L)' 'MAMSDRIAVIYRGEFVAILDAQTATIEEIGLLMAGGTHRE' A
#
# COMPACT_ATOMS: atom_id res chain seq x y z
N MET A 1 7.38 13.33 -6.05
CA MET A 1 7.87 12.79 -4.76
C MET A 1 7.76 11.28 -4.83
N ALA A 2 8.86 10.59 -5.11
CA ALA A 2 9.03 9.16 -4.86
C ALA A 2 10.54 8.91 -4.85
N MET A 3 11.12 8.64 -3.67
CA MET A 3 12.53 8.20 -3.58
C MET A 3 12.69 6.71 -3.90
N SER A 4 11.58 5.96 -3.90
CA SER A 4 11.55 4.52 -4.11
C SER A 4 10.74 4.20 -5.36
N ASP A 5 11.07 3.10 -6.03
CA ASP A 5 10.29 2.59 -7.17
C ASP A 5 9.03 1.83 -6.73
N ARG A 6 9.07 1.24 -5.52
CA ARG A 6 7.98 0.41 -4.98
C ARG A 6 7.73 0.69 -3.50
N ILE A 7 6.49 0.45 -3.07
CA ILE A 7 6.03 0.63 -1.69
C ILE A 7 5.48 -0.70 -1.19
N ALA A 8 6.10 -1.29 -0.16
CA ALA A 8 5.56 -2.47 0.50
C ALA A 8 4.72 -2.04 1.72
N VAL A 9 3.48 -2.52 1.80
CA VAL A 9 2.58 -2.23 2.92
C VAL A 9 2.59 -3.40 3.89
N ILE A 10 2.77 -3.10 5.18
CA ILE A 10 2.74 -4.08 6.27
C ILE A 10 1.47 -3.89 7.10
N TYR A 11 0.77 -4.99 7.37
CA TYR A 11 -0.32 -5.06 8.35
C TYR A 11 -0.11 -6.28 9.25
N ARG A 12 -0.16 -6.08 10.57
CA ARG A 12 0.05 -7.15 11.58
C ARG A 12 1.35 -7.95 11.41
N GLY A 13 2.41 -7.30 10.94
CA GLY A 13 3.73 -7.92 10.75
C GLY A 13 3.87 -8.69 9.44
N GLU A 14 2.87 -8.68 8.56
CA GLU A 14 2.90 -9.33 7.26
C GLU A 14 2.85 -8.30 6.12
N PHE A 15 3.56 -8.58 5.03
CA PHE A 15 3.45 -7.81 3.80
C PHE A 15 2.12 -8.14 3.11
N VAL A 16 1.24 -7.14 2.98
CA VAL A 16 -0.09 -7.32 2.39
C VAL A 16 -0.17 -6.83 0.95
N ALA A 17 0.75 -5.95 0.52
CA ALA A 17 0.82 -5.45 -0.84
C ALA A 17 2.20 -4.90 -1.18
N ILE A 18 2.54 -4.91 -2.47
CA ILE A 18 3.67 -4.17 -3.04
C ILE A 18 3.15 -3.33 -4.21
N LEU A 19 3.16 -2.02 -4.05
CA LEU A 19 2.63 -1.04 -4.99
C LEU A 19 3.75 -0.40 -5.81
N ASP A 20 3.42 0.09 -7.01
CA ASP A 20 4.29 0.98 -7.78
C ASP A 20 4.20 2.40 -7.17
N ALA A 21 5.35 2.98 -6.82
CA ALA A 21 5.38 4.27 -6.15
C ALA A 21 4.91 5.45 -7.04
N GLN A 22 4.90 5.27 -8.37
CA GLN A 22 4.46 6.28 -9.32
C GLN A 22 2.94 6.38 -9.39
N THR A 23 2.23 5.30 -9.07
CA THR A 23 0.76 5.21 -9.17
C THR A 23 0.05 5.06 -7.83
N ALA A 24 0.77 4.65 -6.78
CA ALA A 24 0.19 4.46 -5.46
C ALA A 24 -0.40 5.76 -4.90
N THR A 25 -1.59 5.65 -4.32
CA THR A 25 -2.28 6.77 -3.66
C THR A 25 -2.19 6.64 -2.14
N ILE A 26 -2.32 7.77 -1.44
CA ILE A 26 -2.32 7.78 0.03
C ILE A 26 -3.53 7.02 0.57
N GLU A 27 -4.67 7.15 -0.11
CA GLU A 27 -5.93 6.49 0.22
C GLU A 27 -5.82 4.97 0.11
N GLU A 28 -5.21 4.47 -0.98
CA GLU A 28 -4.96 3.04 -1.17
C GLU A 28 -4.01 2.49 -0.10
N ILE A 29 -2.89 3.18 0.14
CA ILE A 29 -1.93 2.78 1.17
C ILE A 29 -2.61 2.80 2.55
N GLY A 30 -3.39 3.84 2.86
CA GLY A 30 -4.17 3.96 4.09
C GLY A 30 -5.17 2.83 4.29
N LEU A 31 -5.90 2.46 3.23
CA LEU A 31 -6.84 1.35 3.26
C LEU A 31 -6.14 0.02 3.58
N LEU A 32 -5.03 -0.26 2.89
CA LEU A 32 -4.24 -1.48 3.10
C LEU A 32 -3.61 -1.53 4.49
N MET A 33 -3.11 -0.39 5.00
CA MET A 33 -2.59 -0.25 6.37
C MET A 33 -3.67 -0.48 7.44
N ALA A 34 -4.95 -0.20 7.13
CA ALA A 34 -6.07 -0.48 8.02
C ALA A 34 -6.57 -1.93 7.94
N GLY A 35 -6.00 -2.76 7.06
CA GLY A 35 -6.48 -4.12 6.78
C GLY A 35 -7.71 -4.16 5.87
N GLY A 36 -8.05 -3.05 5.22
CA GLY A 36 -9.08 -3.00 4.21
C GLY A 36 -8.60 -3.59 2.89
N THR A 37 -9.51 -4.25 2.19
CA THR A 37 -9.33 -4.67 0.79
C THR A 37 -10.41 -3.99 -0.03
N HIS A 38 -10.14 -3.66 -1.29
CA HIS A 38 -11.20 -3.26 -2.22
C HIS A 38 -12.17 -4.44 -2.30
N ARG A 39 -13.30 -4.36 -1.58
CA ARG A 39 -14.41 -5.27 -1.80
C ARG A 39 -15.23 -4.66 -2.92
N GLU A 40 -15.23 -5.33 -4.06
CA GLU A 40 -16.25 -5.14 -5.09
C GLU A 40 -17.63 -5.59 -4.58
#